data_AF-A0A0B2PE94-F1
#
_entry.id   AF-A0A0B2PE94-F1
#
_cell.length_a   1.000
_cell.length_b   1.000
_cell.length_c   1.000
_cell.angle_alpha   90.00
_cell.angle_beta   90.00
_cell.angle_gamma   90.00
#
_symmetry.space_group_name_H-M   'P 1'
#
loop_
_entity.id
_entity.type
_entity.pdbx_description
1 polymer ?
#
loop_
_entity_poly.entity_id
_entity_poly.type
_entity_poly.pdbx_seq_one_letter_code
_entity_poly.pdbx_strand_id
1 'polypeptide(L)' 'MIALGAAADTNKGSEETFKMAIIEAIKLGYKHFDTTSFYGSEEALGEAIAEALQLGLIKSREELFITSKL' A
#
# COMPACT_ATOMS: atom_id res chain seq x y z
N MET A 1 -11.93 9.81 7.46
CA MET A 1 -11.12 8.84 6.69
C MET A 1 -9.71 8.89 7.26
N ILE A 2 -9.15 7.77 7.71
CA ILE A 2 -7.78 7.71 8.23
C ILE A 2 -6.87 7.30 7.07
N ALA A 3 -5.81 8.06 6.81
CA ALA A 3 -4.83 7.79 5.75
C ALA A 3 -3.55 7.17 6.33
N LEU A 4 -2.98 6.20 5.63
CA LEU A 4 -1.68 5.61 5.96
C LEU A 4 -0.59 6.18 5.03
N GLY A 5 0.47 6.72 5.63
CA GLY A 5 1.66 7.18 4.89
C GLY A 5 2.55 6.02 4.47
N ALA A 6 2.96 6.01 3.20
CA ALA A 6 3.72 4.96 2.53
C ALA A 6 5.24 5.24 2.46
N ALA A 7 5.83 5.80 3.52
CA ALA A 7 7.28 6.02 3.55
C ALA A 7 8.01 4.71 3.87
N ALA A 8 8.91 4.29 2.98
CA ALA A 8 9.74 3.09 3.15
C ALA A 8 11.22 3.43 2.98
N ASP A 9 12.07 2.68 3.69
CA ASP A 9 13.50 2.61 3.42
C ASP A 9 13.73 1.75 2.16
N THR A 10 14.70 2.08 1.32
CA THR A 10 14.91 1.48 -0.02
C THR A 10 15.75 0.20 0.00
N ASN A 11 15.92 -0.43 1.16
CA ASN A 11 16.61 -1.71 1.30
C ASN A 11 15.67 -2.88 0.97
N LYS A 12 16.17 -3.97 0.39
CA LYS A 12 15.32 -5.14 0.02
C LYS A 12 14.56 -5.75 1.20
N GLY A 13 15.12 -5.71 2.41
CA GLY A 13 14.43 -6.20 3.61
C GLY A 13 13.26 -5.32 4.05
N SER A 14 13.31 -4.02 3.74
CA SER A 14 12.24 -3.08 4.08
C SER A 14 11.09 -3.12 3.07
N GLU A 15 11.31 -3.50 1.81
CA GLU A 15 10.24 -3.65 0.80
C GLU A 15 9.23 -4.74 1.17
N GLU A 16 9.70 -5.95 1.54
CA GLU A 16 8.83 -7.06 1.96
C GLU A 16 8.03 -6.69 3.23
N THR A 17 8.72 -6.10 4.21
CA THR A 17 8.10 -5.63 5.46
C THR A 17 7.03 -4.58 5.17
N PHE A 18 7.30 -3.67 4.24
CA PHE A 18 6.40 -2.61 3.84
C PHE A 18 5.15 -3.15 3.14
N LYS A 19 5.33 -4.10 2.22
CA LYS A 19 4.22 -4.82 1.56
C LYS A 19 3.31 -5.52 2.57
N MET A 20 3.89 -6.25 3.54
CA MET A 20 3.13 -6.90 4.61
C MET A 20 2.34 -5.88 5.45
N ALA A 21 2.93 -4.73 5.77
CA ALA A 21 2.27 -3.67 6.53
C ALA A 21 1.05 -3.11 5.78
N ILE A 22 1.13 -2.94 4.46
CA ILE A 22 0.00 -2.48 3.64
C ILE A 22 -1.11 -3.53 3.63
N ILE A 23 -0.79 -4.81 3.45
CA ILE A 23 -1.79 -5.89 3.46
C ILE A 23 -2.51 -5.92 4.80
N GLU A 24 -1.78 -5.79 5.92
CA GLU A 24 -2.39 -5.76 7.25
C GLU A 24 -3.27 -4.52 7.45
N ALA A 25 -2.83 -3.36 6.98
CA ALA A 25 -3.67 -2.15 7.01
C ALA A 25 -4.97 -2.35 6.24
N ILE A 26 -4.93 -2.99 5.06
CA ILE A 26 -6.14 -3.32 4.28
C ILE A 26 -7.07 -4.23 5.09
N LYS A 27 -6.55 -5.27 5.76
CA LYS A 27 -7.36 -6.16 6.63
C LYS A 27 -8.03 -5.40 7.76
N LEU A 28 -7.34 -4.41 8.33
CA LEU A 28 -7.88 -3.53 9.38
C LEU A 28 -8.88 -2.49 8.85
N GLY A 29 -9.14 -2.46 7.53
CA GLY A 29 -10.12 -1.59 6.91
C GLY A 29 -9.55 -0.25 6.41
N TYR A 30 -8.23 -0.08 6.35
CA TYR A 30 -7.64 1.08 5.71
C TYR A 30 -7.90 1.03 4.21
N LYS A 31 -8.36 2.16 3.68
CA LYS A 31 -8.70 2.33 2.26
C LYS A 31 -8.02 3.55 1.63
N HIS A 32 -7.27 4.34 2.40
CA HIS A 32 -6.56 5.51 1.92
C HIS A 32 -5.05 5.35 2.15
N PHE A 33 -4.29 5.34 1.06
CA PHE A 33 -2.83 5.32 1.06
C PHE A 33 -2.27 6.62 0.48
N ASP A 34 -1.25 7.16 1.13
CA ASP A 34 -0.55 8.36 0.69
C ASP A 34 0.93 8.03 0.41
N THR A 35 1.39 8.25 -0.81
CA THR A 35 2.74 7.91 -1.28
C THR A 35 3.43 9.08 -2.01
N THR A 36 4.66 8.87 -2.45
CA THR A 36 5.41 9.73 -3.38
C THR A 36 6.43 8.89 -4.14
N SER A 37 6.68 9.27 -5.40
CA SER A 37 7.67 8.63 -6.28
C SER A 37 9.10 8.67 -5.71
N PHE A 38 9.40 9.60 -4.80
CA PHE A 38 10.72 9.73 -4.18
C PHE A 38 11.09 8.55 -3.26
N TYR A 39 10.11 7.86 -2.67
CA TYR A 39 10.35 6.81 -1.68
C TYR A 39 10.65 5.43 -2.29
N GLY A 40 10.46 5.24 -3.60
CA GLY A 40 10.62 3.93 -4.25
C GLY A 40 9.63 2.85 -3.77
N SER A 41 8.62 3.23 -2.98
CA SER A 41 7.67 2.32 -2.33
C SER A 41 6.40 2.06 -3.15
N GLU A 42 6.23 2.73 -4.29
CA GLU A 42 5.04 2.62 -5.13
C GLU A 42 4.88 1.23 -5.75
N GLU A 43 5.99 0.55 -6.07
CA GLU A 43 5.97 -0.83 -6.59
C GLU A 43 5.43 -1.81 -5.53
N ALA A 44 6.02 -1.79 -4.33
CA ALA A 44 5.56 -2.60 -3.19
C ALA A 44 4.09 -2.31 -2.81
N LEU A 45 3.66 -1.04 -2.92
CA LEU A 45 2.25 -0.67 -2.75
C LEU A 45 1.36 -1.30 -3.82
N GLY A 46 1.78 -1.26 -5.08
CA GLY A 46 1.07 -1.91 -6.18
C GLY A 46 0.94 -3.42 -5.99
N GLU A 47 2.03 -4.09 -5.60
CA GLU A 47 2.03 -5.53 -5.32
C GLU A 47 1.11 -5.90 -4.16
N ALA A 48 1.16 -5.15 -3.05
CA ALA A 48 0.28 -5.37 -1.90
C ALA A 48 -1.20 -5.26 -2.27
N ILE A 49 -1.55 -4.29 -3.12
CA ILE A 49 -2.93 -4.09 -3.59
C ILE A 49 -3.37 -5.24 -4.51
N ALA A 50 -2.50 -5.68 -5.42
CA ALA A 50 -2.77 -6.83 -6.28
C ALA A 50 -3.00 -8.10 -5.46
N GLU A 51 -2.18 -8.33 -4.44
CA GLU A 51 -2.33 -9.45 -3.52
C GLU A 51 -3.63 -9.34 -2.69
N ALA A 52 -3.96 -8.15 -2.19
CA ALA A 52 -5.20 -7.92 -1.46
C ALA A 52 -6.45 -8.19 -2.31
N LEU A 53 -6.42 -7.90 -3.61
CA LEU A 53 -7.47 -8.27 -4.56
C LEU A 53 -7.56 -9.78 -4.73
N GLN A 54 -6.43 -10.46 -4.93
CA GLN A 54 -6.38 -11.93 -5.08
C GLN A 54 -6.88 -12.66 -3.84
N LEU A 55 -6.56 -12.15 -2.64
CA LEU A 55 -7.01 -12.69 -1.36
C LEU A 55 -8.46 -12.29 -1.02
N GLY A 56 -9.09 -11.44 -1.82
CA GLY A 56 -10.46 -10.95 -1.59
C GLY A 56 -10.59 -10.02 -0.39
N LEU A 57 -9.50 -9.43 0.09
CA LEU A 57 -9.50 -8.44 1.18
C LEU A 57 -10.16 -7.12 0.76
N ILE A 58 -10.11 -6.82 -0.53
CA ILE A 58 -10.88 -5.76 -1.20
C ILE A 58 -11.55 -6.35 -2.43
N LYS A 59 -12.75 -5.88 -2.79
CA LYS A 59 -13.48 -6.45 -3.94
C LYS A 59 -12.99 -5.89 -5.27
N SER A 60 -12.50 -4.65 -5.26
CA SER A 60 -12.08 -3.95 -6.46
C SER A 60 -11.14 -2.78 -6.14
N ARG A 61 -10.46 -2.26 -7.16
CA ARG A 61 -9.51 -1.14 -7.02
C ARG A 61 -10.21 0.14 -6.55
N GLU A 62 -11.46 0.33 -6.89
CA GLU A 62 -12.27 1.52 -6.58
C GLU A 62 -12.53 1.66 -5.07
N GLU A 63 -12.37 0.60 -4.30
CA GLU A 63 -12.43 0.67 -2.84
C GLU A 63 -11.25 1.43 -2.23
N LEU A 64 -10.19 1.70 -2.99
CA LEU A 64 -8.98 2.37 -2.52
C LEU A 64 -8.86 3.79 -3.04
N PHE A 65 -8.47 4.70 -2.16
CA PHE A 65 -8.02 6.05 -2.50
C PHE A 65 -6.51 6.13 -2.34
N ILE A 66 -5.80 6.51 -3.40
CA ILE A 66 -4.34 6.62 -3.39
C ILE A 66 -3.94 8.03 -3.79
N THR A 67 -3.14 8.70 -2.97
CA THR A 67 -2.57 10.01 -3.25
C THR A 67 -1.07 9.85 -3.53
N SER A 68 -0.57 10.45 -4.61
CA SER A 68 0.87 10.54 -4.92
C SER A 68 1.28 12.00 -5.12
N LYS A 69 2.59 12.30 -5.06
CA LYS A 69 3.18 13.65 -5.09
C LYS A 69 4.37 13.68 -6.04
N LEU A 70 4.53 14.80 -6.76
CA LEU A 70 5.63 15.10 -7.68
C LEU A 70 6.70 15.97 -7.01
#